data_AF-A0AB33AEX0-F1
#
_entry.id   AF-A0AB33AEX0-F1
#
_cell.length_a   1.000
_cell.length_b   1.000
_cell.length_c   1.000
_cell.angle_alpha   90.00
_cell.angle_beta   90.00
_cell.angle_gamma   90.00
#
_symmetry.space_group_name_H-M   'P 1'
#
loop_
_entity.id
_entity.type
_entity.pdbx_description
1 polymer ?
#
loop_
_entity_poly.entity_id
_entity_poly.type
_entity_poly.pdbx_seq_one_letter_code
_entity_poly.pdbx_strand_id
1 'polypeptide(L)'
;MKISQVRSWHLSDLTDTATGLRNGAAQLDEHALTVINGMDGVSTNWEGEARDAYAVKVKDHGEEFFQRKQRWNNAAAVLDKGAQQMGLLRDELLKRVDDPAVQQMFNIADDGGVTLKPEYQATLKSPKDVEAAQTRRAELEHALRALLATADVAGQQYDWQATNALRGEKDSDRPFAPQIPDRPTPPTFSKDNANKDGSGPDQYGIDKPGFLDKAGLQATRAWAEGLVGSTRAAGQQYAPDLLQHFLDGSGKPATVPVDNMLHDMSWFKQDSTAMAKANLDAAMRSMPPGYEGPVAFQSGYGSVDGDPARPKAASNPDWFAALGSFSYQTSGVAMPNGNGTYDVSSQVNIYDYYNFETTDQHPWPQPSDLNNLHRAGWAQNFETFGTSSPQRSTWP
;
A
#
# COMPACT_ATOMS: atom_id res chain seq x y z
N MET A 1 9.86 -0.52 -2.99
CA MET A 1 11.18 0.14 -3.15
C MET A 1 11.92 0.34 -1.82
N LYS A 2 13.25 0.28 -1.81
CA LYS A 2 14.14 0.60 -0.68
C LYS A 2 15.11 1.76 -1.01
N ILE A 3 15.63 2.45 0.01
CA ILE A 3 16.59 3.57 -0.16
C ILE A 3 17.87 3.11 -0.87
N SER A 4 18.41 1.95 -0.49
CA SER A 4 19.59 1.34 -1.09
C SER A 4 19.40 1.06 -2.59
N GLN A 5 18.20 0.61 -2.98
CA GLN A 5 17.83 0.40 -4.38
C GLN A 5 17.83 1.72 -5.14
N VAL A 6 17.23 2.77 -4.58
CA VAL A 6 17.21 4.12 -5.20
C VAL A 6 18.61 4.71 -5.34
N ARG A 7 19.50 4.50 -4.35
CA ARG A 7 20.91 4.90 -4.46
C ARG A 7 21.60 4.24 -5.64
N SER A 8 21.34 2.95 -5.86
CA SER A 8 21.92 2.15 -6.93
C SER A 8 21.33 2.39 -8.32
N TRP A 9 20.34 3.27 -8.46
CA TRP A 9 19.78 3.57 -9.78
C TRP A 9 20.81 4.20 -10.71
N HIS A 10 21.01 3.53 -11.85
CA HIS A 10 21.80 4.02 -12.97
C HIS A 10 20.88 4.62 -14.03
N LEU A 11 20.37 5.83 -13.76
CA LEU A 11 19.44 6.50 -14.69
C LEU A 11 20.08 6.83 -16.05
N SER A 12 21.42 6.84 -16.12
CA SER A 12 22.18 6.89 -17.37
C SER A 12 21.84 5.73 -18.32
N ASP A 13 21.56 4.54 -17.79
CA ASP A 13 21.30 3.35 -18.59
C ASP A 13 19.98 3.51 -19.37
N LEU A 14 19.01 4.23 -18.80
CA LEU A 14 17.76 4.58 -19.47
C LEU A 14 18.00 5.56 -20.62
N THR A 15 18.81 6.59 -20.40
CA THR A 15 19.15 7.58 -21.45
C THR A 15 20.04 6.99 -22.55
N ASP A 16 20.92 6.05 -22.21
CA ASP A 16 21.75 5.31 -23.16
C ASP A 16 20.89 4.39 -24.01
N THR A 17 19.93 3.69 -23.39
CA THR A 17 18.95 2.87 -24.10
C THR A 17 18.09 3.73 -25.03
N ALA A 18 17.62 4.90 -24.58
CA ALA A 18 16.88 5.85 -25.41
C ALA A 18 17.70 6.32 -26.62
N THR A 19 18.98 6.61 -26.43
CA THR A 19 19.92 6.95 -27.50
C THR A 19 20.09 5.80 -28.49
N GLY A 20 20.25 4.57 -28.00
CA GLY A 20 20.31 3.37 -28.82
C GLY A 20 19.06 3.18 -29.68
N LEU A 21 17.86 3.36 -29.10
CA LEU A 21 16.59 3.28 -29.83
C LEU A 21 16.48 4.33 -30.94
N ARG A 22 16.90 5.58 -30.68
CA ARG A 22 16.91 6.65 -31.69
C ARG A 22 17.88 6.36 -32.83
N ASN A 23 19.08 5.89 -32.51
CA ASN A 23 20.08 5.52 -33.51
C ASN A 23 19.56 4.37 -34.38
N GLY A 24 18.95 3.36 -33.77
CA GLY A 24 18.28 2.28 -34.51
C GLY A 24 17.14 2.79 -35.38
N ALA A 25 16.34 3.74 -34.88
CA ALA A 25 15.23 4.34 -35.64
C ALA A 25 15.73 5.13 -36.85
N ALA A 26 16.87 5.81 -36.74
CA ALA A 26 17.54 6.49 -37.85
C ALA A 26 18.07 5.50 -38.91
N GLN A 27 18.65 4.37 -38.49
CA GLN A 27 19.10 3.32 -39.41
C GLN A 27 17.93 2.67 -40.16
N LEU A 28 16.80 2.44 -39.51
CA LEU A 28 15.59 1.93 -40.19
C LEU A 28 15.11 2.89 -41.28
N ASP A 29 15.23 4.20 -41.06
CA ASP A 29 14.89 5.22 -42.05
C ASP A 29 15.80 5.17 -43.28
N GLU A 30 17.10 5.04 -43.05
CA GLU A 30 18.11 4.92 -44.11
C GLU A 30 17.91 3.64 -44.93
N HIS A 31 17.60 2.51 -44.27
CA HIS A 31 17.28 1.26 -44.96
C HIS A 31 15.99 1.36 -45.76
N ALA A 32 14.92 1.96 -45.21
CA ALA A 32 13.67 2.17 -45.94
C ALA A 32 13.88 3.03 -47.20
N LEU A 33 14.63 4.13 -47.09
CA LEU A 33 15.01 4.98 -48.22
C LEU A 33 15.84 4.23 -49.26
N THR A 34 16.78 3.38 -48.82
CA THR A 34 17.59 2.56 -49.73
C THR A 34 16.74 1.58 -50.53
N VAL A 35 15.78 0.91 -49.86
CA VAL A 35 14.84 -0.01 -50.53
C VAL A 35 13.94 0.74 -51.52
N ILE A 36 13.41 1.90 -51.14
CA ILE A 36 12.57 2.74 -52.01
C ILE A 36 13.36 3.26 -53.22
N ASN A 37 14.54 3.85 -53.02
CA ASN A 37 15.37 4.39 -54.10
C ASN A 37 15.92 3.30 -55.02
N GLY A 38 16.25 2.12 -54.47
CA GLY A 38 16.59 0.95 -55.27
C GLY A 38 15.44 0.52 -56.19
N MET A 39 14.20 0.72 -55.74
CA MET A 39 13.01 0.43 -56.51
C MET A 39 12.81 1.40 -57.68
N ASP A 40 13.01 2.71 -57.46
CA ASP A 40 12.96 3.71 -58.53
C ASP A 40 13.96 3.39 -59.64
N GLY A 41 15.17 2.93 -59.27
CA GLY A 41 16.20 2.50 -60.22
C GLY A 41 15.80 1.28 -61.06
N VAL A 42 15.14 0.28 -60.46
CA VAL A 42 14.67 -0.94 -61.16
C VAL A 42 13.42 -0.68 -62.01
N SER A 43 12.58 0.29 -61.61
CA SER A 43 11.28 0.58 -62.24
C SER A 43 11.37 1.18 -63.66
N THR A 44 12.53 1.70 -64.06
CA THR A 44 12.68 2.43 -65.33
C THR A 44 12.60 1.55 -66.58
N ASN A 45 12.80 0.24 -66.46
CA ASN A 45 12.80 -0.71 -67.59
C ASN A 45 11.87 -1.93 -67.38
N TRP A 46 11.13 -1.99 -66.26
CA TRP A 46 10.28 -3.13 -65.90
C TRP A 46 8.80 -2.74 -65.86
N GLU A 47 7.96 -3.41 -66.65
CA GLU A 47 6.51 -3.18 -66.74
C GLU A 47 5.72 -4.49 -66.55
N GLY A 48 4.48 -4.42 -66.06
CA GLY A 48 3.53 -5.55 -65.91
C GLY A 48 3.15 -5.90 -64.46
N GLU A 49 2.22 -6.85 -64.29
CA GLU A 49 1.60 -7.21 -62.99
C GLU A 49 2.61 -7.60 -61.88
N ALA A 50 3.74 -8.21 -62.25
CA ALA A 50 4.79 -8.58 -61.30
C ALA A 50 5.50 -7.35 -60.70
N ARG A 51 5.64 -6.26 -61.47
CA ARG A 51 6.17 -4.98 -61.01
C ARG A 51 5.21 -4.34 -60.01
N ASP A 52 3.91 -4.33 -60.31
CA ASP A 52 2.88 -3.73 -59.45
C ASP A 52 2.75 -4.49 -58.12
N ALA A 53 2.73 -5.82 -58.16
CA ALA A 53 2.70 -6.65 -56.96
C ALA A 53 3.95 -6.46 -56.09
N TYR A 54 5.13 -6.33 -56.71
CA TYR A 54 6.37 -6.05 -55.99
C TYR A 54 6.40 -4.62 -55.41
N ALA A 55 5.88 -3.61 -56.13
CA ALA A 55 5.78 -2.24 -55.65
C ALA A 55 4.85 -2.11 -54.44
N VAL A 56 3.72 -2.84 -54.42
CA VAL A 56 2.84 -2.94 -53.25
C VAL A 56 3.60 -3.57 -52.08
N LYS A 57 4.29 -4.69 -52.29
CA LYS A 57 5.06 -5.37 -51.23
C LYS A 57 6.16 -4.48 -50.63
N VAL A 58 6.86 -3.70 -51.46
CA VAL A 58 7.88 -2.75 -50.99
C VAL A 58 7.24 -1.61 -50.21
N LYS A 59 6.08 -1.10 -50.64
CA LYS A 59 5.34 -0.08 -49.91
C LYS A 59 4.89 -0.59 -48.54
N ASP A 60 4.34 -1.80 -48.47
CA ASP A 60 3.93 -2.45 -47.22
C ASP A 60 5.13 -2.59 -46.28
N HIS A 61 6.28 -3.07 -46.79
CA HIS A 61 7.49 -3.22 -46.00
C HIS A 61 8.08 -1.86 -45.55
N GLY A 62 7.99 -0.84 -46.40
CA GLY A 62 8.33 0.54 -46.05
C GLY A 62 7.46 1.07 -44.91
N GLU A 63 6.15 0.82 -44.97
CA GLU A 63 5.21 1.20 -43.92
C GLU A 63 5.53 0.49 -42.58
N GLU A 64 5.87 -0.80 -42.61
CA GLU A 64 6.35 -1.53 -41.43
C GLU A 64 7.59 -0.90 -40.80
N PHE A 65 8.55 -0.43 -41.61
CA PHE A 65 9.73 0.27 -41.14
C PHE A 65 9.39 1.62 -40.49
N PHE A 66 8.52 2.42 -41.13
CA PHE A 66 8.07 3.70 -40.56
C PHE A 66 7.34 3.51 -39.23
N GLN A 67 6.44 2.53 -39.13
CA GLN A 67 5.76 2.21 -37.88
C GLN A 67 6.75 1.77 -36.79
N ARG A 68 7.72 0.92 -37.13
CA ARG A 68 8.75 0.48 -36.16
C ARG A 68 9.63 1.63 -35.68
N LYS A 69 10.07 2.52 -36.59
CA LYS A 69 10.80 3.75 -36.29
C LYS A 69 10.02 4.62 -35.31
N GLN A 70 8.73 4.84 -35.57
CA GLN A 70 7.87 5.64 -34.69
C GLN A 70 7.77 5.02 -33.29
N ARG A 71 7.57 3.69 -33.20
CA ARG A 71 7.53 2.98 -31.91
C ARG A 71 8.83 3.14 -31.12
N TRP A 72 9.99 3.02 -31.78
CA TRP A 72 11.29 3.19 -31.12
C TRP A 72 11.53 4.63 -30.64
N ASN A 73 11.16 5.62 -31.44
CA ASN A 73 11.24 7.03 -31.03
C ASN A 73 10.31 7.35 -29.86
N ASN A 74 9.08 6.82 -29.87
CA ASN A 74 8.13 6.97 -28.77
C ASN A 74 8.67 6.33 -27.48
N ALA A 75 9.22 5.11 -27.57
CA ALA A 75 9.82 4.43 -26.43
C ALA A 75 11.03 5.20 -25.89
N ALA A 76 11.90 5.72 -26.76
CA ALA A 76 13.01 6.58 -26.35
C ALA A 76 12.56 7.84 -25.60
N ALA A 77 11.47 8.48 -26.05
CA ALA A 77 10.90 9.64 -25.36
C ALA A 77 10.35 9.29 -23.97
N VAL A 78 9.72 8.12 -23.82
CA VAL A 78 9.26 7.62 -22.52
C VAL A 78 10.44 7.36 -21.58
N LEU A 79 11.52 6.72 -22.07
CA LEU A 79 12.70 6.42 -21.27
C LEU A 79 13.41 7.69 -20.78
N ASP A 80 13.53 8.72 -21.62
CA ASP A 80 14.09 10.01 -21.22
C ASP A 80 13.22 10.69 -20.15
N LYS A 81 11.89 10.69 -20.34
CA LYS A 81 10.97 11.23 -19.33
C LYS A 81 11.07 10.44 -18.03
N GLY A 82 11.14 9.12 -18.10
CA GLY A 82 11.34 8.24 -16.95
C GLY A 82 12.64 8.56 -16.21
N ALA A 83 13.77 8.67 -16.92
CA ALA A 83 15.05 9.04 -16.33
C ALA A 83 15.01 10.40 -15.62
N GLN A 84 14.37 11.41 -16.25
CA GLN A 84 14.20 12.73 -15.65
C GLN A 84 13.34 12.68 -14.37
N GLN A 85 12.17 12.06 -14.45
CA GLN A 85 11.17 12.09 -13.37
C GLN A 85 11.60 11.21 -12.19
N MET A 86 12.17 10.03 -12.46
CA MET A 86 12.79 9.19 -11.43
C MET A 86 14.04 9.86 -10.84
N GLY A 87 14.78 10.65 -11.62
CA GLY A 87 15.90 11.46 -11.16
C GLY A 87 15.47 12.49 -10.10
N LEU A 88 14.38 13.21 -10.35
CA LEU A 88 13.82 14.16 -9.37
C LEU A 88 13.47 13.47 -8.05
N LEU A 89 12.79 12.33 -8.11
CA LEU A 89 12.42 11.55 -6.91
C LEU A 89 13.65 11.05 -6.14
N ARG A 90 14.64 10.52 -6.87
CA ARG A 90 15.91 10.07 -6.29
C ARG A 90 16.62 11.21 -5.58
N ASP A 91 16.78 12.35 -6.24
CA ASP A 91 17.54 13.47 -5.69
C ASP A 91 16.86 14.04 -4.43
N GLU A 92 15.54 14.19 -4.43
CA GLU A 92 14.80 14.66 -3.25
C GLU A 92 14.83 13.65 -2.08
N LEU A 93 14.75 12.36 -2.38
CA LEU A 93 14.89 11.31 -1.37
C LEU A 93 16.29 11.32 -0.75
N LEU A 94 17.34 11.33 -1.57
CA LEU A 94 18.73 11.32 -1.09
C LEU A 94 19.06 12.60 -0.34
N LYS A 95 18.59 13.76 -0.80
CA LYS A 95 18.73 15.03 -0.09
C LYS A 95 18.18 14.97 1.33
N ARG A 96 17.04 14.29 1.56
CA ARG A 96 16.46 14.15 2.91
C ARG A 96 17.20 13.13 3.78
N VAL A 97 17.59 11.99 3.20
CA VAL A 97 18.28 10.90 3.91
C VAL A 97 19.72 11.29 4.28
N ASP A 98 20.38 12.06 3.40
CA ASP A 98 21.78 12.48 3.56
C ASP A 98 21.93 13.87 4.21
N ASP A 99 20.83 14.52 4.61
CA ASP A 99 20.90 15.77 5.35
C ASP A 99 21.64 15.54 6.69
N PRO A 100 22.80 16.19 6.92
CA PRO A 100 23.57 16.01 8.14
C PRO A 100 22.78 16.32 9.43
N ALA A 101 21.85 17.28 9.38
CA ALA A 101 21.02 17.61 10.52
C ALA A 101 20.03 16.47 10.84
N VAL A 102 19.43 15.87 9.80
CA VAL A 102 18.57 14.69 9.94
C VAL A 102 19.36 13.52 10.50
N GLN A 103 20.55 13.25 9.96
CA GLN A 103 21.40 12.15 10.41
C GLN A 103 21.89 12.30 11.85
N GLN A 104 21.98 13.51 12.40
CA GLN A 104 22.31 13.72 13.81
C GLN A 104 21.16 13.32 14.74
N MET A 105 19.91 13.44 14.29
CA MET A 105 18.73 13.22 15.13
C MET A 105 18.14 11.81 15.00
N PHE A 106 18.23 11.21 13.81
CA PHE A 106 17.45 10.01 13.47
C PHE A 106 18.29 8.87 12.90
N ASN A 107 17.85 7.64 13.17
CA ASN A 107 18.23 6.46 12.41
C ASN A 107 17.15 6.20 11.35
N ILE A 108 17.56 6.13 10.09
CA ILE A 108 16.68 5.87 8.95
C ILE A 108 16.92 4.44 8.47
N ALA A 109 15.86 3.63 8.47
CA ALA A 109 15.87 2.29 7.92
C ALA A 109 15.67 2.32 6.40
N ASP A 110 16.07 1.24 5.73
CA ASP A 110 16.07 1.16 4.27
C ASP A 110 14.67 1.19 3.64
N ASP A 111 13.63 0.90 4.43
CA ASP A 111 12.21 0.99 4.05
C ASP A 111 11.61 2.39 4.31
N GLY A 112 12.42 3.36 4.73
CA GLY A 112 12.00 4.71 5.11
C GLY A 112 11.52 4.85 6.55
N GLY A 113 11.56 3.79 7.37
CA GLY A 113 11.25 3.89 8.80
C GLY A 113 12.22 4.80 9.54
N VAL A 114 11.71 5.65 10.45
CA VAL A 114 12.54 6.64 11.16
C VAL A 114 12.40 6.47 12.67
N THR A 115 13.53 6.34 13.35
CA THR A 115 13.60 6.26 14.81
C THR A 115 14.50 7.37 15.36
N LEU A 116 14.21 7.85 16.56
CA LEU A 116 15.09 8.79 17.26
C LEU A 116 16.40 8.08 17.65
N LYS A 117 17.53 8.75 17.45
CA LYS A 117 18.81 8.26 17.97
C LYS A 117 18.83 8.34 19.50
N PRO A 118 19.37 7.33 20.21
CA PRO A 118 19.48 7.36 21.67
C PRO A 118 20.22 8.59 22.18
N GLU A 119 21.28 9.02 21.48
CA GLU A 119 22.09 10.18 21.86
C GLU A 119 21.27 11.47 21.76
N TYR A 120 20.48 11.62 20.68
CA TYR A 120 19.61 12.78 20.50
C TYR A 120 18.45 12.76 21.52
N GLN A 121 17.84 11.59 21.73
CA GLN A 121 16.75 11.43 22.70
C GLN A 121 17.20 11.81 24.12
N ALA A 122 18.45 11.52 24.50
CA ALA A 122 19.03 11.93 25.78
C ALA A 122 19.17 13.46 25.94
N THR A 123 19.16 14.22 24.84
CA THR A 123 19.21 15.70 24.89
C THR A 123 17.84 16.34 25.13
N LEU A 124 16.74 15.60 24.96
CA LEU A 124 15.37 16.10 25.11
C LEU A 124 15.01 16.16 26.60
N LYS A 125 14.82 17.37 27.14
CA LYS A 125 14.66 17.58 28.58
C LYS A 125 13.22 17.84 29.02
N SER A 126 12.36 18.28 28.10
CA SER A 126 10.96 18.58 28.41
C SER A 126 10.01 17.68 27.60
N PRO A 127 8.78 17.44 28.12
CA PRO A 127 7.74 16.72 27.35
C PRO A 127 7.47 17.36 25.98
N LYS A 128 7.55 18.70 25.90
CA LYS A 128 7.37 19.44 24.65
C LYS A 128 8.49 19.17 23.63
N ASP A 129 9.73 19.01 24.09
CA ASP A 129 10.85 18.67 23.19
C ASP A 129 10.70 17.25 22.65
N VAL A 130 10.21 16.32 23.49
CA VAL A 130 9.91 14.94 23.08
C VAL A 130 8.79 14.91 22.04
N GLU A 131 7.70 15.65 22.28
CA GLU A 131 6.59 15.76 21.34
C GLU A 131 7.04 16.36 20.00
N ALA A 132 7.77 17.47 20.01
CA ALA A 132 8.29 18.09 18.80
C ALA A 132 9.24 17.15 18.01
N ALA A 133 10.10 16.40 18.71
CA ALA A 133 10.97 15.41 18.10
C ALA A 133 10.19 14.24 17.48
N GLN A 134 9.13 13.78 18.14
CA GLN A 134 8.22 12.74 17.63
C GLN A 134 7.44 13.21 16.40
N THR A 135 6.94 14.45 16.40
CA THR A 135 6.27 15.04 15.24
C THR A 135 7.22 15.12 14.05
N ARG A 136 8.44 15.65 14.25
CA ARG A 136 9.43 15.74 13.18
C ARG A 136 9.86 14.37 12.65
N ARG A 137 9.98 13.37 13.54
CA ARG A 137 10.23 11.96 13.17
C ARG A 137 9.13 11.44 12.25
N ALA A 138 7.86 11.63 12.65
CA ALA A 138 6.70 11.15 11.91
C ALA A 138 6.56 11.83 10.54
N GLU A 139 6.78 13.15 10.46
CA GLU A 139 6.78 13.91 9.20
C GLU A 139 7.86 13.42 8.23
N LEU A 140 9.08 13.19 8.74
CA LEU A 140 10.18 12.66 7.93
C LEU A 140 9.88 11.24 7.44
N GLU A 141 9.41 10.36 8.33
CA GLU A 141 9.05 8.98 7.97
C GLU A 141 7.97 8.97 6.88
N HIS A 142 6.91 9.76 7.06
CA HIS A 142 5.84 9.87 6.08
C HIS A 142 6.39 10.32 4.71
N ALA A 143 7.21 11.38 4.69
CA ALA A 143 7.78 11.88 3.44
C ALA A 143 8.69 10.85 2.73
N LEU A 144 9.54 10.15 3.48
CA LEU A 144 10.43 9.13 2.93
C LEU A 144 9.64 7.94 2.37
N ARG A 145 8.64 7.44 3.11
CA ARG A 145 7.78 6.35 2.64
C ARG A 145 6.97 6.76 1.40
N ALA A 146 6.43 7.97 1.38
CA ALA A 146 5.72 8.50 0.21
C ALA A 146 6.63 8.60 -1.03
N LEU A 147 7.87 9.11 -0.88
CA LEU A 147 8.84 9.17 -1.97
C LEU A 147 9.25 7.77 -2.46
N LEU A 148 9.49 6.81 -1.57
CA LEU A 148 9.82 5.43 -1.93
C LEU A 148 8.68 4.73 -2.66
N ALA A 149 7.45 4.85 -2.14
CA ALA A 149 6.27 4.28 -2.77
C ALA A 149 5.99 4.93 -4.14
N THR A 150 6.17 6.26 -4.24
CA THR A 150 5.99 6.99 -5.49
C THR A 150 7.05 6.60 -6.52
N ALA A 151 8.31 6.46 -6.10
CA ALA A 151 9.40 5.96 -6.93
C ALA A 151 9.10 4.56 -7.50
N ASP A 152 8.51 3.68 -6.70
CA ASP A 152 8.09 2.34 -7.11
C ASP A 152 7.03 2.40 -8.23
N VAL A 153 5.95 3.15 -8.00
CA VAL A 153 4.84 3.27 -8.94
C VAL A 153 5.24 4.03 -10.21
N ALA A 154 6.10 5.05 -10.11
CA ALA A 154 6.66 5.73 -11.26
C ALA A 154 7.46 4.77 -12.15
N GLY A 155 8.30 3.91 -11.54
CA GLY A 155 9.02 2.87 -12.27
C GLY A 155 8.07 1.92 -13.00
N GLN A 156 7.01 1.45 -12.33
CA GLN A 156 5.97 0.60 -12.94
C GLN A 156 5.28 1.31 -14.13
N GLN A 157 4.96 2.61 -13.98
CA GLN A 157 4.29 3.38 -15.03
C GLN A 157 5.20 3.54 -16.26
N TYR A 158 6.46 3.94 -16.08
CA TYR A 158 7.38 4.16 -17.20
C TYR A 158 7.74 2.86 -17.92
N ASP A 159 7.87 1.74 -17.20
CA ASP A 159 8.01 0.42 -17.80
C ASP A 159 6.79 0.04 -18.66
N TRP A 160 5.59 0.24 -18.12
CA TRP A 160 4.35 0.00 -18.84
C TRP A 160 4.21 0.90 -20.09
N GLN A 161 4.53 2.19 -19.98
CA GLN A 161 4.49 3.15 -21.10
C GLN A 161 5.52 2.79 -22.18
N ALA A 162 6.75 2.43 -21.79
CA ALA A 162 7.79 2.04 -22.74
C ALA A 162 7.38 0.77 -23.49
N THR A 163 6.79 -0.19 -22.79
CA THR A 163 6.23 -1.41 -23.39
C THR A 163 5.11 -1.08 -24.38
N ASN A 164 4.15 -0.22 -24.03
CA ASN A 164 3.08 0.19 -24.94
C ASN A 164 3.64 0.89 -26.19
N ALA A 165 4.61 1.79 -26.00
CA ALA A 165 5.27 2.49 -27.09
C ALA A 165 5.99 1.53 -28.05
N LEU A 166 6.70 0.53 -27.52
CA LEU A 166 7.38 -0.50 -28.32
C LEU A 166 6.40 -1.41 -29.08
N ARG A 167 5.22 -1.67 -28.50
CA ARG A 167 4.15 -2.48 -29.11
C ARG A 167 3.27 -1.68 -30.08
N GLY A 168 3.27 -0.36 -29.97
CA GLY A 168 2.34 0.51 -30.70
C GLY A 168 0.91 0.40 -30.20
N GLU A 169 0.73 -0.03 -28.95
CA GLU A 169 -0.58 -0.14 -28.29
C GLU A 169 -0.97 1.21 -27.67
N LYS A 170 -2.26 1.54 -27.72
CA LYS A 170 -2.77 2.72 -27.00
C LYS A 170 -2.94 2.37 -25.54
N ASP A 171 -2.75 3.38 -24.69
CA ASP A 171 -2.97 3.27 -23.24
C ASP A 171 -4.39 2.81 -22.88
N SER A 172 -5.38 3.14 -23.70
CA SER A 172 -6.77 2.68 -23.56
C SER A 172 -6.94 1.17 -23.73
N ASP A 173 -6.08 0.56 -24.55
CA ASP A 173 -6.21 -0.85 -24.95
C ASP A 173 -5.53 -1.77 -23.93
N ARG A 174 -4.55 -1.23 -23.19
CA ARG A 174 -3.87 -1.89 -22.07
C ARG A 174 -3.77 -0.93 -20.89
N PRO A 175 -4.85 -0.65 -20.15
CA PRO A 175 -4.84 0.35 -19.09
C PRO A 175 -3.82 0.01 -18.00
N PHE A 176 -3.11 1.04 -17.51
CA PHE A 176 -2.20 0.90 -16.38
C PHE A 176 -2.98 0.62 -15.10
N ALA A 177 -2.57 -0.42 -14.36
CA ALA A 177 -3.09 -0.74 -13.04
C ALA A 177 -1.93 -0.67 -12.05
N PRO A 178 -1.76 0.44 -11.31
CA PRO A 178 -0.66 0.56 -10.37
C PRO A 178 -0.80 -0.42 -9.21
N GLN A 179 0.32 -0.98 -8.75
CA GLN A 179 0.33 -1.68 -7.48
C GLN A 179 0.19 -0.67 -6.35
N ILE A 180 -0.81 -0.86 -5.49
CA ILE A 180 -1.01 -0.06 -4.29
C ILE A 180 0.10 -0.43 -3.28
N PRO A 181 0.70 0.54 -2.58
CA PRO A 181 1.73 0.26 -1.58
C PRO A 181 1.23 -0.74 -0.53
N ASP A 182 2.09 -1.71 -0.22
CA ASP A 182 1.83 -2.68 0.84
C ASP A 182 1.62 -1.97 2.17
N ARG A 183 0.75 -2.55 3.01
CA ARG A 183 0.51 -2.02 4.35
C ARG A 183 1.80 -1.99 5.18
N PRO A 184 1.97 -1.00 6.07
CA PRO A 184 3.11 -0.99 6.97
C PRO A 184 3.01 -2.18 7.92
N THR A 185 4.13 -2.54 8.54
CA THR A 185 4.13 -3.52 9.63
C THR A 185 3.13 -3.07 10.70
N PRO A 186 2.23 -3.96 11.14
CA PRO A 186 1.30 -3.63 12.20
C PRO A 186 2.00 -3.17 13.47
N PRO A 187 1.42 -2.21 14.20
CA PRO A 187 1.99 -1.71 15.44
C PRO A 187 1.88 -2.75 16.57
N THR A 188 2.76 -2.66 17.56
CA THR A 188 2.72 -3.56 18.73
C THR A 188 1.75 -3.10 19.82
N PHE A 189 1.26 -1.85 19.78
CA PHE A 189 0.53 -1.27 20.91
C PHE A 189 -0.70 -2.08 21.35
N SER A 190 -1.45 -2.71 20.44
CA SER A 190 -2.61 -3.52 20.84
C SER A 190 -2.18 -4.71 21.70
N LYS A 191 -1.09 -5.39 21.31
CA LYS A 191 -0.50 -6.50 22.09
C LYS A 191 0.13 -6.00 23.38
N ASP A 192 0.84 -4.87 23.35
CA ASP A 192 1.50 -4.30 24.52
C ASP A 192 0.48 -3.87 25.57
N ASN A 193 -0.64 -3.28 25.15
CA ASN A 193 -1.75 -2.91 26.02
C ASN A 193 -2.45 -4.15 26.59
N ALA A 194 -2.72 -5.15 25.75
CA ALA A 194 -3.27 -6.43 26.19
C ALA A 194 -2.33 -7.15 27.19
N ASN A 195 -1.03 -7.09 26.98
CA ASN A 195 -0.07 -7.68 27.92
C ASN A 195 -0.11 -6.96 29.29
N LYS A 196 -0.29 -5.64 29.31
CA LYS A 196 -0.38 -4.86 30.55
C LYS A 196 -1.65 -5.14 31.35
N ASP A 197 -2.77 -5.44 30.68
CA ASP A 197 -4.06 -5.69 31.33
C ASP A 197 -4.36 -7.18 31.62
N GLY A 198 -3.42 -8.08 31.30
CA GLY A 198 -3.55 -9.50 31.58
C GLY A 198 -4.24 -10.32 30.49
N SER A 199 -4.57 -9.72 29.34
CA SER A 199 -5.25 -10.36 28.21
C SER A 199 -4.33 -10.67 27.01
N GLY A 200 -3.07 -10.26 27.08
CA GLY A 200 -2.13 -10.32 25.96
C GLY A 200 -1.56 -11.70 25.66
N PRO A 201 -0.75 -11.81 24.59
CA PRO A 201 -0.13 -13.08 24.19
C PRO A 201 0.75 -13.68 25.29
N ASP A 202 1.41 -12.87 26.11
CA ASP A 202 2.30 -13.34 27.19
C ASP A 202 1.53 -13.96 28.37
N GLN A 203 0.21 -13.83 28.35
CA GLN A 203 -0.70 -14.31 29.39
C GLN A 203 -1.35 -15.64 29.01
N TYR A 204 -1.04 -16.21 27.85
CA TYR A 204 -1.63 -17.48 27.42
C TYR A 204 -1.12 -18.67 28.25
N GLY A 205 -2.04 -19.47 28.79
CA GLY A 205 -1.71 -20.73 29.46
C GLY A 205 -0.89 -20.60 30.74
N ILE A 206 -0.74 -19.39 31.31
CA ILE A 206 0.01 -19.13 32.54
C ILE A 206 -0.70 -19.65 33.79
N ASP A 207 -2.03 -19.68 33.78
CA ASP A 207 -2.84 -20.13 34.90
C ASP A 207 -2.97 -21.67 34.85
N LYS A 208 -2.72 -22.33 35.98
CA LYS A 208 -2.86 -23.78 36.14
C LYS A 208 -4.02 -24.10 37.09
N PRO A 209 -5.27 -24.07 36.60
CA PRO A 209 -6.47 -24.17 37.43
C PRO A 209 -6.58 -25.53 38.14
N GLY A 210 -7.02 -25.48 39.40
CA GLY A 210 -7.37 -26.68 40.19
C GLY A 210 -8.68 -27.33 39.71
N PHE A 211 -9.12 -28.39 40.39
CA PHE A 211 -10.34 -29.12 39.98
C PHE A 211 -11.60 -28.23 39.98
N LEU A 212 -11.80 -27.42 41.03
CA LEU A 212 -12.97 -26.53 41.13
C LEU A 212 -12.91 -25.38 40.11
N ASP A 213 -11.72 -24.83 39.86
CA ASP A 213 -11.54 -23.75 38.88
C ASP A 213 -11.82 -24.23 37.46
N LYS A 214 -11.45 -25.49 37.13
CA LYS A 214 -11.80 -26.11 35.84
C LYS A 214 -13.30 -26.23 35.61
N ALA A 215 -14.09 -26.44 36.67
CA ALA A 215 -15.55 -26.45 36.54
C ALA A 215 -16.09 -25.05 36.21
N GLY A 216 -15.51 -24.00 36.82
CA GLY A 216 -15.79 -22.60 36.46
C GLY A 216 -15.45 -22.28 35.01
N LEU A 217 -14.24 -22.66 34.56
CA LEU A 217 -13.81 -22.49 33.16
C LEU A 217 -14.72 -23.23 32.17
N GLN A 218 -15.16 -24.45 32.51
CA GLN A 218 -16.12 -25.19 31.68
C GLN A 218 -17.47 -24.47 31.58
N ALA A 219 -17.95 -23.88 32.67
CA ALA A 219 -19.18 -23.09 32.67
C ALA A 219 -19.04 -21.82 31.80
N THR A 220 -17.92 -21.10 31.93
CA THR A 220 -17.61 -19.93 31.08
C THR A 220 -17.54 -20.30 29.60
N ARG A 221 -16.88 -21.43 29.27
CA ARG A 221 -16.81 -21.94 27.90
C ARG A 221 -18.20 -22.29 27.35
N ALA A 222 -19.01 -23.01 28.12
CA ALA A 222 -20.36 -23.39 27.69
C ALA A 222 -21.28 -22.16 27.49
N TRP A 223 -21.13 -21.14 28.34
CA TRP A 223 -21.82 -19.86 28.17
C TRP A 223 -21.40 -19.17 26.87
N ALA A 224 -20.10 -19.11 26.58
CA ALA A 224 -19.56 -18.52 25.35
C ALA A 224 -20.03 -19.26 24.09
N GLU A 225 -19.99 -20.60 24.09
CA GLU A 225 -20.52 -21.44 23.01
C GLU A 225 -22.03 -21.21 22.82
N GLY A 226 -22.78 -21.03 23.91
CA GLY A 226 -24.19 -20.63 23.88
C GLY A 226 -24.40 -19.27 23.21
N LEU A 227 -23.55 -18.27 23.52
CA LEU A 227 -23.59 -16.96 22.87
C LEU A 227 -23.34 -17.04 21.37
N VAL A 228 -22.36 -17.83 20.92
CA VAL A 228 -22.10 -18.09 19.49
C VAL A 228 -23.37 -18.60 18.81
N GLY A 229 -24.04 -19.61 19.39
CA GLY A 229 -25.26 -20.17 18.84
C GLY A 229 -26.42 -19.15 18.78
N SER A 230 -26.65 -18.42 19.86
CA SER A 230 -27.77 -17.46 19.94
C SER A 230 -27.58 -16.24 19.05
N THR A 231 -26.35 -15.72 18.93
CA THR A 231 -26.05 -14.55 18.09
C THR A 231 -26.14 -14.89 16.61
N ARG A 232 -25.66 -16.07 16.19
CA ARG A 232 -25.91 -16.59 14.84
C ARG A 232 -27.40 -16.72 14.53
N ALA A 233 -28.18 -17.26 15.47
CA ALA A 233 -29.63 -17.39 15.32
C ALA A 233 -30.34 -16.02 15.23
N ALA A 234 -29.77 -14.97 15.82
CA ALA A 234 -30.24 -13.59 15.72
C ALA A 234 -29.76 -12.87 14.43
N GLY A 235 -29.07 -13.59 13.53
CA GLY A 235 -28.61 -13.05 12.24
C GLY A 235 -27.28 -12.28 12.32
N GLN A 236 -26.57 -12.32 13.45
CA GLN A 236 -25.21 -11.79 13.54
C GLN A 236 -24.24 -12.79 12.94
N GLN A 237 -23.23 -12.29 12.22
CA GLN A 237 -22.28 -13.12 11.50
C GLN A 237 -20.87 -12.96 12.06
N TYR A 238 -20.42 -11.73 12.33
CA TYR A 238 -19.00 -11.47 12.57
C TYR A 238 -18.57 -11.78 14.01
N ALA A 239 -19.31 -11.30 15.00
CA ALA A 239 -19.03 -11.54 16.41
C ALA A 239 -19.04 -13.03 16.78
N PRO A 240 -20.06 -13.85 16.40
CA PRO A 240 -20.02 -15.27 16.71
C PRO A 240 -18.86 -16.01 16.04
N ASP A 241 -18.45 -15.61 14.85
CA ASP A 241 -17.36 -16.28 14.13
C ASP A 241 -16.01 -16.02 14.79
N LEU A 242 -15.74 -14.77 15.22
CA LEU A 242 -14.52 -14.44 15.97
C LEU A 242 -14.51 -15.07 17.37
N LEU A 243 -15.66 -15.09 18.06
CA LEU A 243 -15.78 -15.75 19.35
C LEU A 243 -15.60 -17.27 19.23
N GLN A 244 -16.14 -17.90 18.18
CA GLN A 244 -15.88 -19.32 17.92
C GLN A 244 -14.38 -19.58 17.68
N HIS A 245 -13.73 -18.74 16.87
CA HIS A 245 -12.29 -18.87 16.59
C HIS A 245 -11.43 -18.74 17.86
N PHE A 246 -11.81 -17.84 18.77
CA PHE A 246 -11.21 -17.75 20.10
C PHE A 246 -11.34 -19.07 20.88
N LEU A 247 -12.55 -19.63 20.95
CA LEU A 247 -12.87 -20.86 21.70
C LEU A 247 -12.22 -22.12 21.10
N ASP A 248 -11.94 -22.11 19.80
CA ASP A 248 -11.17 -23.17 19.13
C ASP A 248 -9.70 -23.17 19.57
N GLY A 249 -9.21 -22.06 20.12
CA GLY A 249 -7.95 -21.99 20.87
C GLY A 249 -6.69 -22.11 20.03
N SER A 250 -6.77 -21.84 18.72
CA SER A 250 -5.62 -22.01 17.81
C SER A 250 -4.58 -20.88 17.89
N GLY A 251 -4.99 -19.70 18.35
CA GLY A 251 -4.18 -18.47 18.34
C GLY A 251 -3.81 -17.96 16.95
N LYS A 252 -4.27 -18.62 15.88
CA LYS A 252 -3.95 -18.23 14.50
C LYS A 252 -4.60 -16.88 14.18
N PRO A 253 -3.93 -16.00 13.43
CA PRO A 253 -4.53 -14.76 12.97
C PRO A 253 -5.85 -14.99 12.20
N ALA A 254 -6.82 -14.10 12.38
CA ALA A 254 -8.12 -14.13 11.72
C ALA A 254 -8.30 -12.95 10.75
N THR A 255 -8.91 -13.22 9.60
CA THR A 255 -9.18 -12.20 8.58
C THR A 255 -10.56 -11.56 8.80
N VAL A 256 -10.63 -10.23 8.73
CA VAL A 256 -11.88 -9.45 8.83
C VAL A 256 -12.27 -8.88 7.47
N PRO A 257 -13.55 -8.95 7.05
CA PRO A 257 -13.99 -8.47 5.75
C PRO A 257 -14.18 -6.94 5.75
N VAL A 258 -13.10 -6.21 5.45
CA VAL A 258 -13.07 -4.73 5.47
C VAL A 258 -14.06 -4.11 4.47
N ASP A 259 -14.30 -4.74 3.32
CA ASP A 259 -15.32 -4.26 2.37
C ASP A 259 -16.71 -4.21 3.01
N ASN A 260 -17.06 -5.20 3.83
CA ASN A 260 -18.33 -5.23 4.55
C ASN A 260 -18.33 -4.18 5.67
N MET A 261 -17.21 -3.99 6.38
CA MET A 261 -17.10 -2.91 7.37
C MET A 261 -17.35 -1.53 6.74
N LEU A 262 -16.74 -1.25 5.58
CA LEU A 262 -16.92 0.02 4.85
C LEU A 262 -18.34 0.19 4.30
N HIS A 263 -19.02 -0.91 3.98
CA HIS A 263 -20.41 -0.91 3.57
C HIS A 263 -21.37 -0.65 4.75
N ASP A 264 -21.18 -1.36 5.86
CA ASP A 264 -22.08 -1.37 7.01
C ASP A 264 -21.89 -0.14 7.92
N MET A 265 -20.70 0.45 7.90
CA MET A 265 -20.32 1.60 8.75
C MET A 265 -19.97 2.81 7.88
N SER A 266 -20.99 3.60 7.54
CA SER A 266 -20.82 4.81 6.71
C SER A 266 -19.85 5.82 7.32
N TRP A 267 -19.81 5.95 8.65
CA TRP A 267 -18.85 6.79 9.36
C TRP A 267 -17.42 6.31 9.11
N PHE A 268 -17.18 5.00 9.14
CA PHE A 268 -15.85 4.42 8.95
C PHE A 268 -15.36 4.66 7.51
N LYS A 269 -16.24 4.51 6.52
CA LYS A 269 -15.94 4.84 5.13
C LYS A 269 -15.59 6.32 4.94
N GLN A 270 -16.29 7.22 5.61
CA GLN A 270 -16.00 8.67 5.53
C GLN A 270 -14.65 9.00 6.17
N ASP A 271 -14.40 8.45 7.36
CA ASP A 271 -13.17 8.65 8.12
C ASP A 271 -11.93 8.08 7.40
N SER A 272 -12.04 6.86 6.85
CA SER A 272 -10.98 6.27 6.03
C SER A 272 -10.75 7.07 4.74
N THR A 273 -11.80 7.57 4.09
CA THR A 273 -11.66 8.44 2.90
C THR A 273 -10.97 9.76 3.26
N ALA A 274 -11.31 10.36 4.40
CA ALA A 274 -10.67 11.60 4.88
C ALA A 274 -9.19 11.37 5.19
N MET A 275 -8.85 10.25 5.84
CA MET A 275 -7.46 9.84 6.08
C MET A 275 -6.69 9.69 4.77
N ALA A 276 -7.27 9.00 3.78
CA ALA A 276 -6.63 8.79 2.50
C ALA A 276 -6.34 10.12 1.77
N LYS A 277 -7.28 11.07 1.81
CA LYS A 277 -7.09 12.42 1.27
C LYS A 277 -5.99 13.19 1.98
N ALA A 278 -6.00 13.20 3.32
CA ALA A 278 -5.00 13.90 4.11
C ALA A 278 -3.58 13.35 3.86
N ASN A 279 -3.44 12.02 3.71
CA ASN A 279 -2.17 11.38 3.42
C ASN A 279 -1.73 11.58 1.96
N LEU A 280 -2.66 11.62 0.99
CA LEU A 280 -2.33 12.04 -0.37
C LEU A 280 -1.82 13.48 -0.39
N ASP A 281 -2.52 14.42 0.24
CA ASP A 281 -2.09 15.82 0.31
C ASP A 281 -0.68 15.96 0.91
N ALA A 282 -0.39 15.21 1.98
CA ALA A 282 0.92 15.18 2.60
C ALA A 282 1.99 14.54 1.68
N ALA A 283 1.64 13.49 0.93
CA ALA A 283 2.52 12.86 -0.04
C ALA A 283 2.85 13.82 -1.19
N MET A 284 1.84 14.52 -1.72
CA MET A 284 2.02 15.51 -2.79
C MET A 284 2.93 16.66 -2.36
N ARG A 285 2.82 17.15 -1.11
CA ARG A 285 3.76 18.16 -0.55
C ARG A 285 5.19 17.66 -0.42
N SER A 286 5.40 16.34 -0.43
CA SER A 286 6.73 15.73 -0.37
C SER A 286 7.36 15.56 -1.74
N MET A 287 6.60 15.74 -2.83
CA MET A 287 7.10 15.58 -4.19
C MET A 287 8.00 16.75 -4.60
N PRO A 288 9.08 16.49 -5.36
CA PRO A 288 9.99 17.53 -5.81
C PRO A 288 9.33 18.44 -6.87
N PRO A 289 9.75 19.72 -6.97
CA PRO A 289 9.31 20.60 -8.05
C PRO A 289 9.58 19.99 -9.44
N GLY A 290 8.61 20.09 -10.34
CA GLY A 290 8.70 19.55 -11.70
C GLY A 290 8.40 18.06 -11.83
N TYR A 291 8.04 17.38 -10.73
CA TYR A 291 7.49 16.03 -10.79
C TYR A 291 6.04 16.05 -11.30
N GLU A 292 5.75 15.23 -12.30
CA GLU A 292 4.45 15.13 -13.00
C GLU A 292 3.86 13.72 -12.97
N GLY A 293 4.54 12.78 -12.31
CA GLY A 293 4.16 11.37 -12.30
C GLY A 293 3.07 11.03 -11.28
N PRO A 294 2.77 9.73 -11.11
CA PRO A 294 1.84 9.24 -10.10
C PRO A 294 2.37 9.54 -8.71
N VAL A 295 1.48 9.69 -7.73
CA VAL A 295 1.84 9.87 -6.32
C VAL A 295 1.26 8.73 -5.51
N ALA A 296 2.12 8.00 -4.81
CA ALA A 296 1.71 6.96 -3.89
C ALA A 296 1.73 7.49 -2.46
N PHE A 297 0.76 7.07 -1.66
CA PHE A 297 0.61 7.50 -0.27
C PHE A 297 0.26 6.33 0.64
N GLN A 298 0.56 6.50 1.92
CA GLN A 298 0.28 5.52 2.95
C GLN A 298 0.25 6.21 4.31
N SER A 299 -0.77 5.90 5.11
CA SER A 299 -0.89 6.37 6.49
C SER A 299 -0.24 5.40 7.47
N GLY A 300 0.02 5.89 8.69
CA GLY A 300 0.19 5.02 9.85
C GLY A 300 -1.13 4.36 10.26
N TYR A 301 -1.05 3.38 11.16
CA TYR A 301 -2.22 2.81 11.83
C TYR A 301 -2.75 3.79 12.89
N GLY A 302 -4.05 4.13 12.82
CA GLY A 302 -4.73 5.05 13.73
C GLY A 302 -6.09 5.49 13.19
N SER A 303 -6.62 6.60 13.70
CA SER A 303 -7.79 7.32 13.16
C SER A 303 -7.41 8.78 12.84
N VAL A 304 -8.26 9.50 12.11
CA VAL A 304 -8.00 10.92 11.76
C VAL A 304 -8.00 11.81 13.01
N ASP A 305 -8.91 11.55 13.95
CA ASP A 305 -9.11 12.38 15.14
C ASP A 305 -8.28 11.92 16.35
N GLY A 306 -7.52 10.83 16.22
CA GLY A 306 -6.69 10.25 17.28
C GLY A 306 -7.44 9.33 18.26
N ASP A 307 -8.78 9.28 18.18
CA ASP A 307 -9.61 8.37 18.97
C ASP A 307 -9.65 6.95 18.36
N PRO A 308 -9.62 5.87 19.15
CA PRO A 308 -9.74 4.51 18.61
C PRO A 308 -11.02 4.34 17.79
N ALA A 309 -10.91 3.76 16.59
CA ALA A 309 -12.07 3.53 15.74
C ALA A 309 -12.98 2.49 16.40
N ARG A 310 -14.20 2.90 16.79
CA ARG A 310 -15.11 2.06 17.58
C ARG A 310 -16.53 2.09 16.99
N PRO A 311 -17.06 0.95 16.51
CA PRO A 311 -18.46 0.85 16.12
C PRO A 311 -19.38 1.18 17.30
N LYS A 312 -20.60 1.64 17.03
CA LYS A 312 -21.58 1.92 18.09
C LYS A 312 -22.49 0.72 18.27
N ALA A 313 -22.66 0.25 19.51
CA ALA A 313 -23.56 -0.86 19.85
C ALA A 313 -25.00 -0.66 19.32
N ALA A 314 -25.48 0.59 19.28
CA ALA A 314 -26.83 0.91 18.82
C ALA A 314 -27.03 0.81 17.30
N SER A 315 -25.99 1.07 16.49
CA SER A 315 -26.09 1.09 15.01
C SER A 315 -25.40 -0.08 14.34
N ASN A 316 -24.34 -0.62 14.95
CA ASN A 316 -23.53 -1.71 14.43
C ASN A 316 -23.21 -2.71 15.56
N PRO A 317 -24.24 -3.36 16.16
CA PRO A 317 -24.06 -4.23 17.33
C PRO A 317 -23.15 -5.42 17.05
N ASP A 318 -23.20 -6.00 15.84
CA ASP A 318 -22.35 -7.12 15.45
C ASP A 318 -20.87 -6.67 15.40
N TRP A 319 -20.55 -5.60 14.65
CA TRP A 319 -19.19 -5.05 14.60
C TRP A 319 -18.67 -4.57 15.96
N PHE A 320 -19.54 -3.98 16.79
CA PHE A 320 -19.20 -3.59 18.15
C PHE A 320 -18.79 -4.78 19.00
N ALA A 321 -19.55 -5.88 18.94
CA ALA A 321 -19.24 -7.11 19.67
C ALA A 321 -18.07 -7.89 19.07
N ALA A 322 -17.85 -7.77 17.76
CA ALA A 322 -16.80 -8.48 17.04
C ALA A 322 -15.40 -7.90 17.25
N LEU A 323 -15.26 -6.57 17.31
CA LEU A 323 -13.94 -5.93 17.38
C LEU A 323 -13.79 -4.94 18.53
N GLY A 324 -14.88 -4.40 19.08
CA GLY A 324 -14.77 -3.31 20.04
C GLY A 324 -14.12 -2.08 19.39
N SER A 325 -12.83 -1.87 19.64
CA SER A 325 -12.05 -0.79 19.01
C SER A 325 -10.99 -1.40 18.08
N PHE A 326 -10.74 -0.80 16.92
CA PHE A 326 -9.72 -1.29 15.99
C PHE A 326 -8.87 -0.14 15.46
N SER A 327 -7.71 -0.48 14.92
CA SER A 327 -6.85 0.47 14.21
C SER A 327 -6.87 0.19 12.72
N TYR A 328 -6.80 1.25 11.92
CA TYR A 328 -6.77 1.11 10.47
C TYR A 328 -5.73 2.05 9.86
N GLN A 329 -5.35 1.75 8.65
CA GLN A 329 -4.56 2.63 7.80
C GLN A 329 -5.25 2.77 6.45
N THR A 330 -4.76 3.72 5.66
CA THR A 330 -5.07 3.81 4.24
C THR A 330 -3.79 3.84 3.42
N SER A 331 -3.81 3.21 2.25
CA SER A 331 -2.77 3.36 1.22
C SER A 331 -3.40 3.51 -0.15
N GLY A 332 -2.68 4.13 -1.09
CA GLY A 332 -3.22 4.33 -2.42
C GLY A 332 -2.24 4.95 -3.40
N VAL A 333 -2.71 5.07 -4.63
CA VAL A 333 -2.00 5.69 -5.74
C VAL A 333 -2.93 6.68 -6.42
N ALA A 334 -2.44 7.89 -6.62
CA ALA A 334 -3.07 8.96 -7.37
C ALA A 334 -2.39 9.08 -8.73
N MET A 335 -3.14 8.85 -9.81
CA MET A 335 -2.70 8.99 -11.19
C MET A 335 -3.16 10.34 -11.74
N PRO A 336 -2.28 11.20 -12.28
CA PRO A 336 -2.71 12.45 -12.88
C PRO A 336 -3.56 12.17 -14.13
N ASN A 337 -4.73 12.82 -14.25
CA ASN A 337 -5.67 12.59 -15.37
C ASN A 337 -5.73 13.74 -16.40
N GLY A 338 -4.73 14.64 -16.38
CA GLY A 338 -4.56 15.71 -17.37
C GLY A 338 -5.47 16.94 -17.19
N ASN A 339 -6.53 16.84 -16.38
CA ASN A 339 -7.49 17.93 -16.13
C ASN A 339 -7.20 18.70 -14.83
N GLY A 340 -5.99 18.54 -14.28
CA GLY A 340 -5.65 19.04 -12.95
C GLY A 340 -6.39 18.30 -11.84
N THR A 341 -6.76 17.04 -12.07
CA THR A 341 -7.33 16.13 -11.08
C THR A 341 -6.58 14.80 -11.09
N TYR A 342 -6.82 13.95 -10.10
CA TYR A 342 -6.19 12.65 -9.94
C TYR A 342 -7.22 11.53 -9.88
N ASP A 343 -6.97 10.46 -10.64
CA ASP A 343 -7.68 9.19 -10.47
C ASP A 343 -6.97 8.40 -9.36
N VAL A 344 -7.67 8.23 -8.25
CA VAL A 344 -7.14 7.66 -7.02
C VAL A 344 -7.69 6.26 -6.82
N SER A 345 -6.79 5.29 -6.70
CA SER A 345 -7.10 3.93 -6.20
C SER A 345 -6.55 3.78 -4.79
N SER A 346 -7.42 3.51 -3.82
CA SER A 346 -7.04 3.42 -2.40
C SER A 346 -7.60 2.18 -1.73
N GLN A 347 -6.93 1.70 -0.68
CA GLN A 347 -7.35 0.57 0.14
C GLN A 347 -7.29 0.95 1.62
N VAL A 348 -8.15 0.30 2.39
CA VAL A 348 -8.16 0.38 3.85
C VAL A 348 -7.65 -0.94 4.41
N ASN A 349 -6.69 -0.87 5.32
CA ASN A 349 -6.21 -2.06 6.02
C ASN A 349 -6.50 -1.91 7.51
N ILE A 350 -7.01 -2.96 8.14
CA ILE A 350 -7.25 -2.99 9.57
C ILE A 350 -6.25 -3.90 10.26
N TYR A 351 -5.96 -3.59 11.52
CA TYR A 351 -5.24 -4.46 12.44
C TYR A 351 -5.77 -4.25 13.84
N ASP A 352 -5.93 -5.35 14.56
CA ASP A 352 -6.13 -5.32 16.00
C ASP A 352 -5.66 -6.64 16.66
N TYR A 353 -5.58 -6.65 17.99
CA TYR A 353 -5.37 -7.86 18.78
C TYR A 353 -6.67 -8.21 19.50
N TYR A 354 -7.38 -9.23 19.01
CA TYR A 354 -8.65 -9.67 19.57
C TYR A 354 -8.43 -10.23 20.98
N ASN A 355 -8.97 -9.51 21.95
CA ASN A 355 -8.91 -9.81 23.37
C ASN A 355 -10.20 -9.36 24.07
N PHE A 356 -10.34 -9.70 25.35
CA PHE A 356 -11.50 -9.29 26.16
C PHE A 356 -11.01 -8.44 27.32
N GLU A 357 -10.71 -7.15 27.10
CA GLU A 357 -10.20 -6.13 28.07
C GLU A 357 -10.34 -6.50 29.57
N THR A 358 -9.25 -6.34 30.35
CA THR A 358 -9.08 -6.64 31.79
C THR A 358 -9.23 -8.12 32.23
N THR A 359 -8.63 -8.46 33.38
CA THR A 359 -8.83 -9.72 34.13
C THR A 359 -9.59 -9.51 35.44
N ASP A 360 -10.18 -8.33 35.64
CA ASP A 360 -10.87 -7.98 36.89
C ASP A 360 -12.12 -8.85 37.09
N GLN A 361 -12.13 -9.60 38.20
CA GLN A 361 -13.24 -10.47 38.55
C GLN A 361 -14.44 -9.65 39.04
N HIS A 362 -15.60 -9.95 38.50
CA HIS A 362 -16.87 -9.36 38.91
C HIS A 362 -17.83 -10.42 39.48
N PRO A 363 -18.79 -10.05 40.35
CA PRO A 363 -19.73 -11.01 40.94
C PRO A 363 -20.74 -11.62 39.95
N TRP A 364 -20.79 -11.13 38.71
CA TRP A 364 -21.65 -11.61 37.63
C TRP A 364 -20.80 -11.89 36.37
N PRO A 365 -21.21 -12.82 35.50
CA PRO A 365 -20.48 -13.14 34.28
C PRO A 365 -20.27 -11.91 33.39
N GLN A 366 -19.04 -11.71 32.93
CA GLN A 366 -18.66 -10.64 32.01
C GLN A 366 -17.88 -11.17 30.81
N PRO A 367 -17.86 -10.46 29.68
CA PRO A 367 -16.98 -10.79 28.56
C PRO A 367 -15.50 -10.94 28.97
N SER A 368 -15.02 -10.15 29.94
CA SER A 368 -13.65 -10.26 30.46
C SER A 368 -13.35 -11.61 31.13
N ASP A 369 -14.36 -12.35 31.60
CA ASP A 369 -14.17 -13.70 32.14
C ASP A 369 -13.67 -14.68 31.08
N LEU A 370 -13.84 -14.37 29.79
CA LEU A 370 -13.27 -15.15 28.69
C LEU A 370 -11.74 -15.14 28.71
N ASN A 371 -11.10 -14.10 29.24
CA ASN A 371 -9.64 -14.11 29.42
C ASN A 371 -9.17 -15.20 30.38
N ASN A 372 -10.01 -15.68 31.31
CA ASN A 372 -9.65 -16.82 32.15
C ASN A 372 -9.46 -18.09 31.32
N LEU A 373 -10.21 -18.25 30.22
CA LEU A 373 -10.01 -19.35 29.27
C LEU A 373 -8.67 -19.19 28.53
N HIS A 374 -8.31 -17.97 28.11
CA HIS A 374 -7.01 -17.66 27.50
C HIS A 374 -5.85 -17.99 28.44
N ARG A 375 -5.94 -17.49 29.67
CA ARG A 375 -4.91 -17.69 30.69
C ARG A 375 -4.78 -19.13 31.15
N ALA A 376 -5.87 -19.90 31.14
CA ALA A 376 -5.84 -21.34 31.42
C ALA A 376 -5.42 -22.20 30.21
N GLY A 377 -5.28 -21.61 29.02
CA GLY A 377 -4.93 -22.32 27.78
C GLY A 377 -6.10 -23.10 27.17
N TRP A 378 -7.34 -22.76 27.49
CA TRP A 378 -8.56 -23.43 27.01
C TRP A 378 -9.17 -22.77 25.77
N ALA A 379 -8.84 -21.51 25.54
CA ALA A 379 -9.15 -20.68 24.38
C ALA A 379 -7.95 -19.76 24.13
N GLN A 380 -7.83 -19.07 23.00
CA GLN A 380 -6.64 -18.25 22.73
C GLN A 380 -6.97 -16.98 21.97
N ASN A 381 -6.55 -15.83 22.50
CA ASN A 381 -6.59 -14.52 21.86
C ASN A 381 -5.68 -14.50 20.61
N PHE A 382 -6.00 -13.68 19.61
CA PHE A 382 -5.37 -13.73 18.30
C PHE A 382 -5.32 -12.37 17.60
N GLU A 383 -4.47 -12.25 16.58
CA GLU A 383 -4.43 -11.06 15.74
C GLU A 383 -5.58 -11.04 14.73
N THR A 384 -6.19 -9.88 14.52
CA THR A 384 -7.12 -9.64 13.42
C THR A 384 -6.48 -8.74 12.39
N PHE A 385 -6.70 -9.06 11.11
CA PHE A 385 -6.20 -8.26 9.99
C PHE A 385 -7.22 -8.27 8.85
N GLY A 386 -7.19 -7.26 8.00
CA GLY A 386 -8.05 -7.24 6.82
C GLY A 386 -7.61 -6.14 5.86
N THR A 387 -7.91 -6.33 4.57
CA THR A 387 -7.64 -5.36 3.52
C THR A 387 -8.88 -5.25 2.63
N SER A 388 -9.32 -4.03 2.35
CA SER A 388 -10.44 -3.79 1.43
C SER A 388 -10.03 -4.04 -0.02
N SER A 389 -11.02 -4.26 -0.88
CA SER A 389 -10.83 -4.10 -2.31
C SER A 389 -10.41 -2.66 -2.64
N PRO A 390 -9.64 -2.41 -3.72
CA PRO A 390 -9.32 -1.05 -4.14
C PRO A 390 -10.56 -0.23 -4.46
N GLN A 391 -10.73 0.90 -3.77
CA GLN A 391 -11.76 1.89 -4.05
C GLN A 391 -11.21 2.95 -5.01
N ARG A 392 -11.95 3.17 -6.12
CA ARG A 392 -11.59 4.16 -7.14
C ARG A 392 -12.41 5.43 -6.97
N SER A 393 -11.74 6.58 -7.09
CA SER A 393 -12.38 7.90 -7.04
C SER A 393 -11.54 8.93 -7.78
N THR A 394 -12.11 10.09 -8.09
CA THR A 394 -11.37 11.20 -8.70
C THR A 394 -11.32 12.35 -7.70
N TRP A 395 -10.12 12.83 -7.37
CA TRP A 395 -9.89 13.93 -6.43
C TRP A 395 -9.25 15.13 -7.13
N PRO A 396 -9.42 16.36 -6.61
CA PRO A 396 -8.71 17.55 -7.09
C PRO A 396 -7.20 17.40 -7.06
#